data_AF-A0A935M0C3-F1
#
_entry.id   AF-A0A935M0C3-F1
#
_cell.length_a   1.000
_cell.length_b   1.000
_cell.length_c   1.000
_cell.angle_alpha   90.00
_cell.angle_beta   90.00
_cell.angle_gamma   90.00
#
_symmetry.space_group_name_H-M   'P 1'
#
loop_
_entity.id
_entity.type
_entity.pdbx_description
1 polymer ?
#
loop_
_entity_poly.entity_id
_entity_poly.type
_entity_poly.pdbx_seq_one_letter_code
_entity_poly.pdbx_strand_id
1 'polypeptide(L)'
;MGFGSGIEVGRPLVIGDVIELEIEGIGVLRNRIVAPRVRKIRNRFRIYKRYVCADVDGKSEFIIDDYPDVTRSRLADIWKLAETPARDSATGRVDQGNEPFEHEAPANGSVFRCVTIDPADVLPTARLLPSLSPARRKLFVDMIQDLHRTIGTHHIPAEQDLMKHMSMHRTDSLNLFVCLEGFPTTLNDDDEVHLQPGDAFVQLGSMHGWDLSGDKAAFIGGLLIDADRGSLTQLERPAAPKPGSRPGRFKRYVSATFRSSDKPAGRSGVLFDDFSPNEAEIHDESGKVVGWAGDIWRTSAGKADISGREDTVTGAMRDRPGRNGITFRMVELLPHCRLPTSPERVNYYSVIRGQLRAISEGRTIVAGRAEHIVQLKSRMLLRIRPTRRCCSLSS
;
A
#
# COMPACT_ATOMS: atom_id res chain seq x y z
N MET A 1 7.98 3.73 -28.76
CA MET A 1 7.90 4.40 -27.45
C MET A 1 9.31 4.54 -26.93
N GLY A 2 9.80 5.77 -26.81
CA GLY A 2 11.14 6.09 -26.36
C GLY A 2 11.08 6.93 -25.10
N PHE A 3 12.13 6.83 -24.28
CA PHE A 3 12.30 7.62 -23.07
C PHE A 3 13.36 8.70 -23.35
N GLY A 4 13.08 9.96 -23.04
CA GLY A 4 14.05 11.04 -23.20
C GLY A 4 13.43 12.44 -23.10
N SER A 5 14.24 13.41 -22.69
CA SER A 5 14.00 14.84 -22.89
C SER A 5 14.78 15.30 -24.12
N GLY A 6 14.19 16.18 -24.93
CA GLY A 6 14.82 16.74 -26.12
C GLY A 6 14.19 18.08 -26.49
N ILE A 7 14.80 18.77 -27.44
CA ILE A 7 14.31 20.06 -27.96
C ILE A 7 14.05 19.86 -29.45
N GLU A 8 12.82 20.13 -29.88
CA GLU A 8 12.45 20.19 -31.28
C GLU A 8 12.04 21.63 -31.60
N VAL A 9 12.75 22.27 -32.54
CA VAL A 9 12.50 23.65 -32.99
C VAL A 9 12.35 24.66 -31.83
N GLY A 10 13.25 24.59 -30.84
CA GLY A 10 13.26 25.53 -29.71
C GLY A 10 12.15 25.33 -28.66
N ARG A 11 11.31 24.30 -28.81
CA ARG A 11 10.32 23.88 -27.79
C ARG A 11 10.84 22.67 -27.00
N PRO A 12 10.75 22.67 -25.66
CA PRO A 12 10.96 21.47 -24.86
C PRO A 12 9.89 20.40 -25.17
N LEU A 13 10.33 19.17 -25.40
CA LEU A 13 9.43 18.02 -25.55
C LEU A 13 8.85 17.61 -24.19
N VAL A 14 7.54 17.34 -24.15
CA VAL A 14 6.81 16.91 -22.95
C VAL A 14 6.22 15.52 -23.11
N ILE A 15 5.84 14.88 -21.99
CA ILE A 15 5.19 13.56 -22.01
C ILE A 15 3.90 13.64 -22.83
N GLY A 16 3.74 12.73 -23.79
CA GLY A 16 2.61 12.67 -24.72
C GLY A 16 2.90 13.26 -26.09
N ASP A 17 3.95 14.08 -26.24
CA ASP A 17 4.38 14.58 -27.56
C ASP A 17 4.73 13.39 -28.48
N VAL A 18 4.37 13.50 -29.76
CA VAL A 18 4.71 12.53 -30.80
C VAL A 18 5.74 13.16 -31.71
N ILE A 19 6.94 12.57 -31.72
CA ILE A 19 8.00 12.94 -32.65
C ILE A 19 7.80 12.12 -33.91
N GLU A 20 7.67 12.78 -35.05
CA GLU A 20 7.64 12.14 -36.36
C GLU A 20 8.96 12.45 -37.09
N LEU A 21 9.72 11.41 -37.41
CA LEU A 21 10.91 11.52 -38.23
C LEU A 21 10.61 10.91 -39.59
N GLU A 22 10.53 11.74 -40.63
CA GLU A 22 10.46 11.26 -42.00
C GLU A 22 11.86 10.88 -42.48
N ILE A 23 12.03 9.64 -42.91
CA ILE A 23 13.28 9.13 -43.46
C ILE A 23 13.05 8.85 -44.95
N GLU A 24 13.73 9.61 -45.80
CA GLU A 24 13.61 9.51 -47.26
C GLU A 24 13.87 8.07 -47.74
N GLY A 25 12.94 7.53 -48.52
CA GLY A 25 12.99 6.15 -49.03
C GLY A 25 12.62 5.03 -48.03
N ILE A 26 12.37 5.35 -46.74
CA ILE A 26 12.00 4.38 -45.70
C ILE A 26 10.59 4.62 -45.14
N GLY A 27 10.17 5.88 -45.00
CA GLY A 27 8.86 6.28 -44.48
C GLY A 27 8.92 7.09 -43.17
N VAL A 28 7.79 7.23 -42.48
CA VAL A 28 7.65 8.05 -41.27
C VAL A 28 7.78 7.19 -40.01
N LEU A 29 8.76 7.50 -39.16
CA LEU A 29 8.96 6.89 -37.85
C LEU A 29 8.28 7.76 -36.78
N ARG A 30 7.21 7.24 -36.18
CA ARG A 30 6.46 7.92 -35.11
C ARG A 30 6.87 7.40 -33.75
N ASN A 31 7.31 8.28 -32.86
CA ASN A 31 7.64 7.94 -31.48
C ASN A 31 6.94 8.85 -30.48
N ARG A 32 6.08 8.28 -29.64
CA ARG A 32 5.46 8.99 -28.52
C ARG A 32 6.42 9.03 -27.32
N ILE A 33 6.62 10.22 -26.79
CA ILE A 33 7.34 10.44 -25.53
C ILE A 33 6.46 9.95 -24.39
N VAL A 34 6.99 9.02 -23.61
CA VAL A 34 6.30 8.44 -22.45
C VAL A 34 7.10 8.69 -21.19
N ALA A 35 6.38 8.78 -20.06
CA ALA A 35 7.03 8.89 -18.76
C ALA A 35 7.98 7.69 -18.54
N PRO A 36 9.21 7.92 -18.07
CA PRO A 36 10.07 6.80 -17.66
C PRO A 36 9.39 6.05 -16.51
N ARG A 37 9.42 4.72 -16.55
CA ARG A 37 8.91 3.92 -15.42
C ARG A 37 9.82 4.08 -14.21
N VAL A 38 9.23 4.25 -13.03
CA VAL A 38 9.98 4.19 -11.76
C VAL A 38 10.72 2.87 -11.67
N ARG A 39 11.99 2.95 -11.27
CA ARG A 39 12.83 1.79 -11.01
C ARG A 39 13.12 1.67 -9.52
N LYS A 40 13.14 0.44 -9.03
CA LYS A 40 13.71 0.12 -7.73
C LYS A 40 15.24 0.13 -7.82
N ILE A 41 15.87 0.53 -6.73
CA ILE A 41 17.30 0.55 -6.52
C ILE A 41 17.62 -0.20 -5.23
N ARG A 42 18.84 -0.75 -5.15
CA ARG A 42 19.27 -1.48 -3.96
C ARG A 42 19.16 -0.61 -2.71
N ASN A 43 18.49 -1.12 -1.69
CA ASN A 43 18.27 -0.41 -0.43
C ASN A 43 19.54 -0.40 0.45
N ARG A 44 20.51 0.41 0.08
CA ARG A 44 21.79 0.54 0.79
C ARG A 44 21.64 1.19 2.17
N PHE A 45 20.61 2.01 2.35
CA PHE A 45 20.29 2.70 3.60
C PHE A 45 19.50 1.84 4.58
N ARG A 46 19.08 0.64 4.18
CA ARG A 46 18.46 -0.35 5.06
C ARG A 46 17.20 0.16 5.77
N ILE A 47 16.39 0.95 5.05
CA ILE A 47 15.25 1.71 5.62
C ILE A 47 14.16 0.79 6.17
N TYR A 48 13.89 -0.34 5.49
CA TYR A 48 12.82 -1.27 5.88
C TYR A 48 13.38 -2.68 5.96
N LYS A 49 13.30 -3.29 7.14
CA LYS A 49 13.67 -4.69 7.34
C LYS A 49 12.47 -5.58 7.07
N ARG A 50 12.65 -6.68 6.36
CA ARG A 50 11.60 -7.70 6.23
C ARG A 50 12.13 -9.11 6.46
N TYR A 51 11.21 -9.97 6.91
CA TYR A 51 11.38 -11.40 7.02
C TYR A 51 10.25 -12.08 6.24
N VAL A 52 10.57 -13.06 5.40
CA VAL A 52 9.55 -13.86 4.69
C VAL A 52 9.67 -15.31 5.13
N CYS A 53 8.60 -15.84 5.69
CA CYS A 53 8.46 -17.22 6.10
C CYS A 53 7.58 -17.97 5.11
N ALA A 54 8.00 -19.17 4.71
CA ALA A 54 7.30 -20.02 3.77
C ALA A 54 7.42 -21.50 4.16
N ASP A 55 6.62 -22.34 3.51
CA ASP A 55 6.77 -23.79 3.58
C ASP A 55 7.90 -24.23 2.65
N VAL A 56 8.92 -24.89 3.22
CA VAL A 56 10.03 -25.50 2.50
C VAL A 56 10.02 -26.98 2.86
N ASP A 57 9.62 -27.83 1.91
CA ASP A 57 9.52 -29.28 2.08
C ASP A 57 8.70 -29.71 3.33
N GLY A 58 7.60 -29.01 3.61
CA GLY A 58 6.71 -29.29 4.74
C GLY A 58 7.18 -28.72 6.08
N LYS A 59 8.23 -27.87 6.08
CA LYS A 59 8.72 -27.15 7.26
C LYS A 59 8.54 -25.66 7.09
N SER A 60 8.15 -25.00 8.18
CA SER A 60 8.13 -23.54 8.25
C SER A 60 9.54 -22.97 8.36
N GLU A 61 9.99 -22.19 7.37
CA GLU A 61 11.33 -21.60 7.32
C GLU A 61 11.33 -20.12 6.87
N PHE A 62 12.22 -19.33 7.47
CA PHE A 62 12.51 -17.96 6.99
C PHE A 62 13.42 -17.99 5.77
N ILE A 63 12.82 -17.82 4.58
CA ILE A 63 13.51 -17.87 3.29
C ILE A 63 14.09 -16.52 2.84
N ILE A 64 13.62 -15.41 3.41
CA ILE A 64 14.16 -14.07 3.16
C ILE A 64 14.33 -13.35 4.50
N ASP A 65 15.48 -12.70 4.66
CA ASP A 65 15.85 -11.88 5.81
C ASP A 65 16.75 -10.74 5.31
N ASP A 66 16.14 -9.68 4.79
CA ASP A 66 16.84 -8.66 4.01
C ASP A 66 16.18 -7.27 4.15
N TYR A 67 16.62 -6.36 3.27
CA TYR A 67 16.02 -5.05 3.06
C TYR A 67 15.57 -5.00 1.59
N PRO A 68 14.26 -4.94 1.29
CA PRO A 68 13.77 -4.91 -0.09
C PRO A 68 14.27 -3.64 -0.79
N ASP A 69 14.42 -3.73 -2.11
CA ASP A 69 14.82 -2.62 -2.95
C ASP A 69 13.76 -1.50 -2.90
N VAL A 70 14.21 -0.26 -3.01
CA VAL A 70 13.38 0.94 -2.81
C VAL A 70 13.32 1.78 -4.08
N THR A 71 12.27 2.57 -4.25
CA THR A 71 12.26 3.62 -5.27
C THR A 71 13.15 4.80 -4.84
N ARG A 72 13.41 5.77 -5.75
CA ARG A 72 14.11 7.01 -5.39
C ARG A 72 13.40 7.78 -4.27
N SER A 73 12.08 7.78 -4.26
CA SER A 73 11.22 8.34 -3.21
C SER A 73 11.06 7.38 -2.01
N ARG A 74 11.96 6.40 -1.85
CA ARG A 74 12.02 5.51 -0.68
C ARG A 74 10.74 4.71 -0.42
N LEU A 75 10.00 4.36 -1.47
CA LEU A 75 8.90 3.39 -1.39
C LEU A 75 9.46 1.98 -1.45
N ALA A 76 8.99 1.09 -0.57
CA ALA A 76 9.39 -0.32 -0.53
C ALA A 76 8.18 -1.23 -0.62
N ASP A 77 8.18 -2.17 -1.57
CA ASP A 77 7.20 -3.26 -1.56
C ASP A 77 7.77 -4.38 -0.71
N ILE A 78 7.12 -4.68 0.42
CA ILE A 78 7.51 -5.78 1.29
C ILE A 78 7.13 -7.11 0.63
N TRP A 79 5.91 -7.18 0.06
CA TRP A 79 5.43 -8.29 -0.75
C TRP A 79 4.30 -7.85 -1.68
N LYS A 80 4.13 -8.55 -2.81
CA LYS A 80 3.02 -8.35 -3.75
C LYS A 80 2.25 -9.65 -3.95
N LEU A 81 0.93 -9.55 -4.05
CA LEU A 81 0.06 -10.62 -4.54
C LEU A 81 -0.54 -10.16 -5.86
N ALA A 82 -0.38 -10.97 -6.90
CA ALA A 82 -1.02 -10.73 -8.19
C ALA A 82 -2.51 -11.16 -8.17
N GLU A 83 -2.93 -11.92 -7.16
CA GLU A 83 -4.27 -12.48 -7.11
C GLU A 83 -4.80 -12.68 -5.68
N THR A 84 -6.09 -12.41 -5.52
CA THR A 84 -6.89 -12.70 -4.33
C THR A 84 -8.04 -13.64 -4.73
N PRO A 85 -8.18 -14.82 -4.12
CA PRO A 85 -7.30 -15.41 -3.10
C PRO A 85 -5.91 -15.76 -3.63
N ALA A 86 -4.91 -15.64 -2.75
CA ALA A 86 -3.51 -15.89 -3.06
C ALA A 86 -3.23 -17.32 -3.54
N ARG A 87 -2.42 -17.46 -4.60
CA ARG A 87 -1.97 -18.74 -5.17
C ARG A 87 -0.46 -18.73 -5.44
N ASP A 88 -0.06 -18.44 -6.68
CA ASP A 88 1.29 -18.59 -7.18
C ASP A 88 2.20 -17.45 -6.69
N SER A 89 1.63 -16.26 -6.49
CA SER A 89 2.32 -15.11 -5.89
C SER A 89 2.59 -15.24 -4.38
N ALA A 90 2.13 -16.33 -3.73
CA ALA A 90 2.31 -16.59 -2.30
C ALA A 90 3.15 -17.84 -2.00
N THR A 91 4.14 -18.15 -2.84
CA THR A 91 4.91 -19.41 -2.75
C THR A 91 6.39 -19.23 -2.38
N GLY A 92 6.91 -18.00 -2.37
CA GLY A 92 8.32 -17.72 -2.05
C GLY A 92 9.32 -18.07 -3.17
N ARG A 93 8.85 -18.66 -4.29
CA ARG A 93 9.69 -19.01 -5.45
C ARG A 93 10.30 -17.81 -6.16
N VAL A 94 9.60 -16.68 -6.09
CA VAL A 94 10.01 -15.39 -6.62
C VAL A 94 9.86 -14.39 -5.48
N ASP A 95 10.85 -13.52 -5.34
CA ASP A 95 10.77 -12.40 -4.41
C ASP A 95 9.85 -11.31 -4.96
N GLN A 96 8.56 -11.44 -4.64
CA GLN A 96 7.52 -10.53 -5.12
C GLN A 96 7.71 -9.09 -4.65
N GLY A 97 8.46 -8.85 -3.57
CA GLY A 97 8.76 -7.49 -3.11
C GLY A 97 9.79 -6.76 -3.98
N ASN A 98 10.63 -7.48 -4.72
CA ASN A 98 11.65 -6.90 -5.60
C ASN A 98 11.28 -6.92 -7.10
N GLU A 99 10.11 -7.46 -7.45
CA GLU A 99 9.51 -7.28 -8.78
C GLU A 99 9.34 -5.79 -9.12
N PRO A 100 9.24 -5.42 -10.42
CA PRO A 100 9.09 -4.03 -10.86
C PRO A 100 8.04 -3.24 -10.08
N PHE A 101 8.32 -1.96 -9.85
CA PHE A 101 7.42 -1.07 -9.11
C PHE A 101 6.18 -0.72 -9.96
N GLU A 102 5.02 -0.80 -9.32
CA GLU A 102 3.74 -0.31 -9.83
C GLU A 102 3.11 0.53 -8.71
N HIS A 103 2.63 1.74 -9.03
CA HIS A 103 2.12 2.63 -7.98
C HIS A 103 0.86 2.07 -7.33
N GLU A 104 -0.08 1.57 -8.12
CA GLU A 104 -1.34 1.02 -7.64
C GLU A 104 -1.24 -0.50 -7.48
N ALA A 105 -2.24 -1.10 -6.82
CA ALA A 105 -2.31 -2.54 -6.67
C ALA A 105 -2.51 -3.25 -8.03
N PRO A 106 -1.92 -4.45 -8.23
CA PRO A 106 -2.21 -5.28 -9.39
C PRO A 106 -3.70 -5.60 -9.47
N ALA A 107 -4.23 -5.76 -10.68
CA ALA A 107 -5.63 -6.14 -10.87
C ALA A 107 -5.97 -7.45 -10.11
N ASN A 108 -7.02 -7.42 -9.29
CA ASN A 108 -7.43 -8.48 -8.36
C ASN A 108 -6.35 -8.88 -7.32
N GLY A 109 -5.33 -8.06 -7.13
CA GLY A 109 -4.19 -8.30 -6.26
C GLY A 109 -4.07 -7.30 -5.12
N SER A 110 -2.91 -7.34 -4.45
CA SER A 110 -2.58 -6.39 -3.39
C SER A 110 -1.07 -6.19 -3.26
N VAL A 111 -0.67 -5.06 -2.68
CA VAL A 111 0.74 -4.71 -2.42
C VAL A 111 0.87 -4.30 -0.96
N PHE A 112 1.69 -5.03 -0.20
CA PHE A 112 2.09 -4.64 1.14
C PHE A 112 3.30 -3.71 1.01
N ARG A 113 3.09 -2.41 1.25
CA ARG A 113 4.04 -1.34 0.97
C ARG A 113 4.36 -0.53 2.21
N CYS A 114 5.60 -0.07 2.25
CA CYS A 114 6.07 0.96 3.16
C CYS A 114 6.42 2.24 2.41
N VAL A 115 6.08 3.37 3.02
CA VAL A 115 6.22 4.71 2.46
C VAL A 115 7.01 5.55 3.46
N THR A 116 8.06 6.21 2.99
CA THR A 116 8.77 7.25 3.73
C THR A 116 8.18 8.58 3.29
N ILE A 117 7.69 9.37 4.24
CA ILE A 117 7.39 10.79 4.02
C ILE A 117 8.57 11.55 4.62
N ASP A 118 9.34 12.22 3.78
CA ASP A 118 10.51 12.97 4.22
C ASP A 118 10.28 14.47 4.04
N PRO A 119 10.72 15.32 4.98
CA PRO A 119 10.56 16.77 4.86
C PRO A 119 11.12 17.35 3.55
N ALA A 120 12.16 16.74 2.97
CA ALA A 120 12.73 17.18 1.69
C ALA A 120 11.86 16.85 0.47
N ASP A 121 10.92 15.90 0.60
CA ASP A 121 10.02 15.45 -0.45
C ASP A 121 8.62 16.10 -0.34
N VAL A 122 8.40 16.92 0.69
CA VAL A 122 7.13 17.60 0.98
C VAL A 122 7.16 19.03 0.44
N LEU A 123 6.15 19.39 -0.35
CA LEU A 123 5.98 20.74 -0.87
C LEU A 123 4.53 21.19 -0.72
N PRO A 124 4.23 22.08 0.26
CA PRO A 124 2.90 22.65 0.43
C PRO A 124 2.66 23.72 -0.63
N THR A 125 2.20 23.26 -1.79
CA THR A 125 1.92 24.08 -2.98
C THR A 125 0.87 25.15 -2.75
N ALA A 126 0.02 25.01 -1.72
CA ALA A 126 -0.93 26.03 -1.29
C ALA A 126 -0.30 27.41 -1.04
N ARG A 127 0.95 27.46 -0.58
CA ARG A 127 1.66 28.73 -0.35
C ARG A 127 2.42 29.23 -1.59
N LEU A 128 2.72 28.33 -2.51
CA LEU A 128 3.55 28.61 -3.68
C LEU A 128 2.72 29.02 -4.89
N LEU A 129 1.80 28.17 -5.34
CA LEU A 129 1.10 28.33 -6.62
C LEU A 129 0.33 29.66 -6.75
N PRO A 130 -0.40 30.16 -5.72
CA PRO A 130 -1.08 31.44 -5.82
C PRO A 130 -0.15 32.62 -6.14
N SER A 131 1.09 32.57 -5.64
CA SER A 131 2.08 33.66 -5.78
C SER A 131 2.78 33.71 -7.15
N LEU A 132 2.66 32.63 -7.93
CA LEU A 132 3.32 32.53 -9.24
C LEU A 132 2.52 33.25 -10.33
N SER A 133 3.22 33.84 -11.30
CA SER A 133 2.60 34.30 -12.54
C SER A 133 1.95 33.13 -13.30
N PRO A 134 0.94 33.38 -14.15
CA PRO A 134 0.23 32.31 -14.85
C PRO A 134 1.15 31.35 -15.62
N ALA A 135 2.17 31.88 -16.31
CA ALA A 135 3.13 31.05 -17.05
C ALA A 135 3.99 30.17 -16.13
N ARG A 136 4.47 30.72 -15.01
CA ARG A 136 5.26 29.96 -14.03
C ARG A 136 4.42 28.92 -13.30
N ARG A 137 3.17 29.26 -12.94
CA ARG A 137 2.23 28.35 -12.32
C ARG A 137 1.96 27.15 -13.22
N LYS A 138 1.68 27.38 -14.50
CA LYS A 138 1.47 26.31 -15.48
C LYS A 138 2.66 25.36 -15.55
N LEU A 139 3.89 25.89 -15.68
CA LEU A 139 5.10 25.07 -15.71
C LEU A 139 5.26 24.21 -14.44
N PHE A 140 4.94 24.76 -13.28
CA PHE A 140 5.04 24.04 -12.01
C PHE A 140 3.99 22.93 -11.88
N VAL A 141 2.75 23.22 -12.30
CA VAL A 141 1.66 22.24 -12.36
C VAL A 141 2.00 21.11 -13.33
N ASP A 142 2.46 21.43 -14.54
CA ASP A 142 2.85 20.44 -15.56
C ASP A 142 3.97 19.53 -15.02
N MET A 143 4.97 20.11 -14.34
CA MET A 143 6.06 19.36 -13.70
C MET A 143 5.53 18.38 -12.64
N ILE A 144 4.63 18.82 -11.74
CA ILE A 144 4.06 17.94 -10.71
C ILE A 144 3.20 16.83 -11.36
N GLN A 145 2.43 17.14 -12.39
CA GLN A 145 1.66 16.14 -13.11
C GLN A 145 2.56 15.11 -13.80
N ASP A 146 3.70 15.53 -14.36
CA ASP A 146 4.69 14.62 -14.94
C ASP A 146 5.34 13.71 -13.89
N LEU A 147 5.53 14.19 -12.66
CA LEU A 147 5.95 13.35 -11.54
C LEU A 147 4.90 12.25 -11.24
N HIS A 148 3.61 12.60 -11.20
CA HIS A 148 2.53 11.62 -11.03
C HIS A 148 2.46 10.59 -12.17
N ARG A 149 2.65 11.03 -13.41
CA ARG A 149 2.73 10.13 -14.59
C ARG A 149 3.92 9.19 -14.49
N THR A 150 5.06 9.70 -14.02
CA THR A 150 6.31 8.94 -13.86
C THR A 150 6.18 7.84 -12.80
N ILE A 151 5.56 8.15 -11.65
CA ILE A 151 5.31 7.13 -10.62
C ILE A 151 4.24 6.12 -11.05
N GLY A 152 3.34 6.49 -11.96
CA GLY A 152 2.31 5.61 -12.51
C GLY A 152 0.94 5.77 -11.83
N THR A 153 0.64 6.95 -11.30
CA THR A 153 -0.70 7.28 -10.79
C THR A 153 -1.72 7.23 -11.92
N HIS A 154 -2.82 6.50 -11.75
CA HIS A 154 -3.85 6.40 -12.80
C HIS A 154 -4.67 7.69 -12.92
N HIS A 155 -4.90 8.38 -11.79
CA HIS A 155 -5.64 9.64 -11.75
C HIS A 155 -4.70 10.82 -11.48
N ILE A 156 -4.22 11.43 -12.56
CA ILE A 156 -3.36 12.61 -12.48
C ILE A 156 -4.15 13.78 -11.87
N PRO A 157 -3.65 14.44 -10.80
CA PRO A 157 -4.37 15.53 -10.14
C PRO A 157 -4.52 16.75 -11.05
N ALA A 158 -5.68 17.40 -10.96
CA ALA A 158 -5.91 18.68 -11.60
C ALA A 158 -5.19 19.81 -10.85
N GLU A 159 -5.05 20.98 -11.47
CA GLU A 159 -4.46 22.15 -10.81
C GLU A 159 -5.18 22.47 -9.50
N GLN A 160 -6.51 22.37 -9.45
CA GLN A 160 -7.30 22.60 -8.24
C GLN A 160 -6.90 21.68 -7.08
N ASP A 161 -6.58 20.41 -7.35
CA ASP A 161 -6.10 19.48 -6.31
C ASP A 161 -4.71 19.89 -5.83
N LEU A 162 -3.84 20.25 -6.78
CA LEU A 162 -2.48 20.70 -6.53
C LEU A 162 -2.41 22.06 -5.84
N MET A 163 -3.50 22.83 -5.80
CA MET A 163 -3.58 24.03 -4.96
C MET A 163 -3.54 23.70 -3.46
N LYS A 164 -3.84 22.45 -3.04
CA LYS A 164 -3.68 22.04 -1.65
C LYS A 164 -2.26 21.55 -1.38
N HIS A 165 -1.83 20.50 -2.07
CA HIS A 165 -0.51 19.90 -1.86
C HIS A 165 0.00 19.18 -3.11
N MET A 166 1.32 19.11 -3.30
CA MET A 166 1.90 18.45 -4.48
C MET A 166 1.64 16.94 -4.52
N SER A 167 1.33 16.32 -3.38
CA SER A 167 1.10 14.87 -3.27
C SER A 167 -0.37 14.49 -3.36
N MET A 168 -1.28 15.44 -3.63
CA MET A 168 -2.69 15.15 -3.81
C MET A 168 -2.90 14.24 -5.02
N HIS A 169 -3.48 13.06 -4.81
CA HIS A 169 -3.84 12.12 -5.86
C HIS A 169 -4.93 11.16 -5.39
N ARG A 170 -5.45 10.33 -6.29
CA ARG A 170 -6.28 9.17 -5.91
C ARG A 170 -5.83 7.92 -6.67
N THR A 171 -6.13 6.77 -6.09
CA THR A 171 -5.81 5.46 -6.65
C THR A 171 -7.09 4.65 -6.79
N ASP A 172 -7.13 3.72 -7.74
CA ASP A 172 -8.21 2.75 -7.86
C ASP A 172 -8.01 1.59 -6.89
N SER A 173 -7.74 1.92 -5.62
CA SER A 173 -7.43 0.96 -4.57
C SER A 173 -8.09 1.30 -3.24
N LEU A 174 -8.33 0.27 -2.44
CA LEU A 174 -8.53 0.38 -1.01
C LEU A 174 -7.16 0.39 -0.34
N ASN A 175 -6.86 1.42 0.45
CA ASN A 175 -5.61 1.50 1.19
C ASN A 175 -5.86 1.25 2.67
N LEU A 176 -5.15 0.29 3.26
CA LEU A 176 -5.23 -0.12 4.65
C LEU A 176 -3.88 0.13 5.32
N PHE A 177 -3.71 1.30 5.93
CA PHE A 177 -2.42 1.77 6.40
C PHE A 177 -2.38 1.97 7.91
N VAL A 178 -1.16 2.00 8.45
CA VAL A 178 -0.85 2.39 9.82
C VAL A 178 0.36 3.30 9.86
N CYS A 179 0.31 4.32 10.71
CA CYS A 179 1.48 5.14 11.03
C CYS A 179 2.44 4.34 11.93
N LEU A 180 3.63 4.03 11.45
CA LEU A 180 4.63 3.24 12.16
C LEU A 180 5.53 4.15 13.03
N GLU A 181 5.92 5.29 12.46
CA GLU A 181 6.82 6.25 13.09
C GLU A 181 6.67 7.65 12.50
N GLY A 182 7.05 8.67 13.27
CA GLY A 182 6.84 10.08 12.94
C GLY A 182 5.42 10.56 13.21
N PHE A 183 5.13 11.76 12.74
CA PHE A 183 3.84 12.43 12.94
C PHE A 183 3.36 13.07 11.62
N PRO A 184 3.04 12.26 10.60
CA PRO A 184 2.59 12.78 9.31
C PRO A 184 1.14 13.26 9.40
N THR A 185 0.74 14.08 8.44
CA THR A 185 -0.64 14.49 8.23
C THR A 185 -1.17 13.85 6.95
N THR A 186 -2.28 13.11 7.03
CA THR A 186 -3.03 12.71 5.83
C THR A 186 -3.97 13.86 5.45
N LEU A 187 -3.92 14.27 4.18
CA LEU A 187 -4.73 15.34 3.64
C LEU A 187 -5.90 14.74 2.86
N ASN A 188 -7.10 15.25 3.04
CA ASN A 188 -8.23 15.06 2.14
C ASN A 188 -8.54 16.39 1.43
N ASP A 189 -9.61 16.49 0.64
CA ASP A 189 -10.04 17.79 0.08
C ASP A 189 -10.50 18.73 1.20
N ASP A 190 -11.38 18.24 2.07
CA ASP A 190 -12.13 19.06 3.03
C ASP A 190 -11.55 19.12 4.44
N ASP A 191 -10.67 18.18 4.78
CA ASP A 191 -10.07 18.07 6.10
C ASP A 191 -8.64 17.50 6.03
N GLU A 192 -7.99 17.48 7.19
CA GLU A 192 -6.63 17.01 7.40
C GLU A 192 -6.60 16.28 8.75
N VAL A 193 -5.88 15.15 8.81
CA VAL A 193 -5.78 14.35 10.03
C VAL A 193 -4.31 14.18 10.40
N HIS A 194 -3.95 14.63 11.59
CA HIS A 194 -2.62 14.41 12.17
C HIS A 194 -2.54 13.02 12.78
N LEU A 195 -1.59 12.22 12.28
CA LEU A 195 -1.43 10.83 12.67
C LEU A 195 -0.33 10.69 13.72
N GLN A 196 -0.53 9.78 14.66
CA GLN A 196 0.46 9.34 15.63
C GLN A 196 0.88 7.88 15.37
N PRO A 197 2.07 7.46 15.85
CA PRO A 197 2.48 6.07 15.75
C PRO A 197 1.48 5.11 16.41
N GLY A 198 0.87 4.24 15.61
CA GLY A 198 -0.20 3.33 16.00
C GLY A 198 -1.58 3.69 15.45
N ASP A 199 -1.77 4.88 14.89
CA ASP A 199 -3.04 5.23 14.25
C ASP A 199 -3.20 4.45 12.94
N ALA A 200 -4.31 3.75 12.81
CA ALA A 200 -4.70 3.11 11.56
C ALA A 200 -5.51 4.10 10.70
N PHE A 201 -5.36 4.04 9.39
CA PHE A 201 -6.17 4.83 8.49
C PHE A 201 -6.50 4.06 7.20
N VAL A 202 -7.73 4.27 6.74
CA VAL A 202 -8.33 3.55 5.62
C VAL A 202 -8.79 4.56 4.60
N GLN A 203 -8.36 4.42 3.35
CA GLN A 203 -8.77 5.32 2.26
C GLN A 203 -9.57 4.54 1.23
N LEU A 204 -10.83 4.94 1.04
CA LEU A 204 -11.78 4.27 0.15
C LEU A 204 -11.70 4.84 -1.28
N GLY A 205 -10.51 4.75 -1.90
CA GLY A 205 -10.26 5.27 -3.26
C GLY A 205 -10.47 6.79 -3.42
N SER A 206 -10.43 7.53 -2.31
CA SER A 206 -10.66 8.97 -2.26
C SER A 206 -9.39 9.77 -2.59
N MET A 207 -9.59 11.03 -3.00
CA MET A 207 -8.50 12.00 -3.16
C MET A 207 -7.75 12.17 -1.83
N HIS A 208 -6.44 12.11 -1.84
CA HIS A 208 -5.64 12.25 -0.62
C HIS A 208 -4.23 12.74 -0.92
N GLY A 209 -3.57 13.27 0.11
CA GLY A 209 -2.18 13.66 0.08
C GLY A 209 -1.49 13.42 1.42
N TRP A 210 -0.20 13.72 1.45
CA TRP A 210 0.66 13.53 2.60
C TRP A 210 1.46 14.80 2.85
N ASP A 211 1.39 15.30 4.08
CA ASP A 211 2.20 16.40 4.58
C ASP A 211 2.95 15.95 5.84
N LEU A 212 3.96 16.71 6.23
CA LEU A 212 4.78 16.45 7.40
C LEU A 212 5.28 17.75 7.99
N SER A 213 4.82 18.06 9.20
CA SER A 213 5.37 19.16 10.00
C SER A 213 6.51 18.64 10.86
N GLY A 214 7.76 18.83 10.43
CA GLY A 214 8.94 18.43 11.22
C GLY A 214 10.21 18.30 10.39
N ASP A 215 11.32 18.00 11.07
CA ASP A 215 12.64 17.77 10.48
C ASP A 215 13.00 16.29 10.35
N LYS A 216 12.17 15.39 10.89
CA LYS A 216 12.34 13.94 10.84
C LYS A 216 11.31 13.29 9.96
N ALA A 217 11.75 12.35 9.12
CA ALA A 217 10.87 11.54 8.29
C ALA A 217 9.85 10.75 9.11
N ALA A 218 8.68 10.53 8.50
CA ALA A 218 7.64 9.65 8.98
C ALA A 218 7.56 8.38 8.11
N PHE A 219 7.09 7.29 8.73
CA PHE A 219 7.02 5.98 8.10
C PHE A 219 5.61 5.42 8.21
N ILE A 220 5.03 5.09 7.05
CA ILE A 220 3.73 4.46 6.93
C ILE A 220 3.94 3.06 6.36
N GLY A 221 3.16 2.08 6.82
CA GLY A 221 3.12 0.75 6.23
C GLY A 221 1.69 0.24 6.12
N GLY A 222 1.44 -0.60 5.13
CA GLY A 222 0.12 -1.21 4.96
C GLY A 222 -0.15 -1.74 3.57
N LEU A 223 -1.41 -2.10 3.32
CA LEU A 223 -1.83 -2.88 2.17
C LEU A 223 -2.66 -2.03 1.22
N LEU A 224 -2.25 -1.95 -0.05
CA LEU A 224 -3.07 -1.43 -1.14
C LEU A 224 -3.73 -2.62 -1.82
N ILE A 225 -5.04 -2.57 -2.02
CA ILE A 225 -5.85 -3.66 -2.59
C ILE A 225 -6.60 -3.14 -3.81
N ASP A 226 -6.63 -3.90 -4.91
CA ASP A 226 -7.45 -3.56 -6.09
C ASP A 226 -8.91 -3.32 -5.68
N ALA A 227 -9.48 -2.19 -6.10
CA ALA A 227 -10.84 -1.84 -5.77
C ALA A 227 -11.83 -2.16 -6.91
N ASP A 228 -13.07 -2.46 -6.56
CA ASP A 228 -14.15 -2.45 -7.52
C ASP A 228 -14.50 -0.98 -7.83
N ARG A 229 -14.01 -0.48 -8.97
CA ARG A 229 -14.28 0.88 -9.43
C ARG A 229 -15.77 1.17 -9.61
N GLY A 230 -16.59 0.14 -9.84
CA GLY A 230 -18.04 0.29 -9.92
C GLY A 230 -18.71 0.57 -8.57
N SER A 231 -18.02 0.30 -7.46
CA SER A 231 -18.51 0.57 -6.10
C SER A 231 -18.28 2.01 -5.64
N LEU A 232 -17.30 2.71 -6.24
CA LEU A 232 -16.95 4.08 -5.86
C LEU A 232 -18.21 4.96 -5.94
N THR A 233 -18.59 5.53 -4.80
CA THR A 233 -19.79 6.35 -4.65
C THR A 233 -19.38 7.72 -4.12
N GLN A 234 -20.05 8.77 -4.57
CA GLN A 234 -20.05 10.07 -3.93
C GLN A 234 -21.16 10.10 -2.88
N LEU A 235 -20.80 9.98 -1.61
CA LEU A 235 -21.75 9.94 -0.51
C LEU A 235 -22.47 11.29 -0.37
N GLU A 236 -23.80 11.27 -0.31
CA GLU A 236 -24.60 12.46 0.01
C GLU A 236 -24.67 12.72 1.52
N ARG A 237 -24.55 11.65 2.31
CA ARG A 237 -24.51 11.67 3.77
C ARG A 237 -23.50 10.62 4.25
N PRO A 238 -22.75 10.89 5.32
CA PRO A 238 -21.83 9.91 5.89
C PRO A 238 -22.62 8.72 6.44
N ALA A 239 -22.09 7.51 6.23
CA ALA A 239 -22.52 6.34 6.97
C ALA A 239 -22.28 6.54 8.48
N ALA A 240 -23.05 5.87 9.32
CA ALA A 240 -22.78 5.87 10.75
C ALA A 240 -21.72 4.80 11.08
N PRO A 241 -20.70 5.12 11.90
CA PRO A 241 -19.77 4.10 12.39
C PRO A 241 -20.52 3.08 13.24
N LYS A 242 -20.02 1.84 13.30
CA LYS A 242 -20.57 0.89 14.28
C LYS A 242 -20.27 1.38 15.71
N PRO A 243 -21.13 1.07 16.69
CA PRO A 243 -20.87 1.43 18.07
C PRO A 243 -19.52 0.90 18.53
N GLY A 244 -18.71 1.78 19.12
CA GLY A 244 -17.39 1.43 19.64
C GLY A 244 -17.44 0.32 20.69
N SER A 245 -16.47 -0.58 20.65
CA SER A 245 -16.20 -1.52 21.73
C SER A 245 -15.19 -0.93 22.71
N ARG A 246 -15.33 -1.22 24.00
CA ARG A 246 -14.28 -0.94 24.99
C ARG A 246 -13.18 -2.00 24.88
N PRO A 247 -11.92 -1.67 25.20
CA PRO A 247 -11.44 -0.44 25.86
C PRO A 247 -11.19 0.81 24.99
N GLY A 248 -11.20 0.71 23.66
CA GLY A 248 -10.85 1.84 22.77
C GLY A 248 -9.33 1.99 22.64
N ARG A 249 -8.66 0.90 22.29
CA ARG A 249 -7.20 0.82 22.15
C ARG A 249 -6.71 1.19 20.76
N PHE A 250 -7.50 0.89 19.72
CA PHE A 250 -7.02 0.95 18.34
C PHE A 250 -7.70 2.08 17.59
N LYS A 251 -7.01 3.22 17.51
CA LYS A 251 -7.47 4.40 16.79
C LYS A 251 -7.57 4.09 15.30
N ARG A 252 -8.68 4.48 14.66
CA ARG A 252 -8.81 4.41 13.21
C ARG A 252 -9.41 5.68 12.61
N TYR A 253 -8.96 5.97 11.40
CA TYR A 253 -9.53 6.99 10.52
C TYR A 253 -9.98 6.32 9.23
N VAL A 254 -11.14 6.71 8.70
CA VAL A 254 -11.62 6.23 7.41
C VAL A 254 -11.98 7.44 6.57
N SER A 255 -11.45 7.55 5.35
CA SER A 255 -11.81 8.60 4.40
C SER A 255 -12.56 8.05 3.20
N ALA A 256 -13.49 8.85 2.69
CA ALA A 256 -14.36 8.52 1.57
C ALA A 256 -14.53 9.74 0.65
N THR A 257 -15.28 9.55 -0.44
CA THR A 257 -15.63 10.63 -1.37
C THR A 257 -17.08 11.06 -1.14
N PHE A 258 -17.31 12.36 -0.99
CA PHE A 258 -18.61 12.97 -0.80
C PHE A 258 -19.05 13.72 -2.06
N ARG A 259 -20.37 13.79 -2.28
CA ARG A 259 -20.95 14.57 -3.38
C ARG A 259 -20.61 16.04 -3.19
N SER A 260 -20.17 16.67 -4.26
CA SER A 260 -19.85 18.10 -4.29
C SER A 260 -20.44 18.74 -5.54
N SER A 261 -20.85 20.01 -5.42
CA SER A 261 -21.34 20.82 -6.54
C SER A 261 -20.23 21.48 -7.36
N ASP A 262 -19.06 21.69 -6.75
CA ASP A 262 -17.90 22.38 -7.34
C ASP A 262 -16.85 21.42 -7.92
N LYS A 263 -16.86 20.14 -7.53
CA LYS A 263 -15.92 19.11 -7.96
C LYS A 263 -16.70 17.89 -8.48
N PRO A 264 -16.83 17.69 -9.81
CA PRO A 264 -17.60 16.59 -10.39
C PRO A 264 -17.14 15.20 -9.96
N ALA A 265 -15.86 15.04 -9.58
CA ALA A 265 -15.32 13.79 -9.05
C ALA A 265 -15.70 13.54 -7.57
N GLY A 266 -16.34 14.52 -6.91
CA GLY A 266 -16.58 14.53 -5.47
C GLY A 266 -15.37 15.06 -4.70
N ARG A 267 -15.60 15.45 -3.45
CA ARG A 267 -14.55 15.92 -2.53
C ARG A 267 -14.31 14.85 -1.48
N SER A 268 -13.05 14.57 -1.16
CA SER A 268 -12.71 13.64 -0.11
C SER A 268 -12.77 14.27 1.29
N GLY A 269 -13.11 13.45 2.27
CA GLY A 269 -13.11 13.84 3.68
C GLY A 269 -13.14 12.63 4.60
N VAL A 270 -13.09 12.89 5.90
CA VAL A 270 -13.22 11.90 6.96
C VAL A 270 -14.66 11.38 7.02
N LEU A 271 -14.80 10.07 6.88
CA LEU A 271 -16.01 9.31 7.14
C LEU A 271 -16.09 8.86 8.61
N PHE A 272 -15.00 8.29 9.14
CA PHE A 272 -14.90 7.88 10.54
C PHE A 272 -13.62 8.40 11.19
N ASP A 273 -13.73 8.89 12.41
CA ASP A 273 -12.63 9.26 13.30
C ASP A 273 -12.97 8.72 14.71
N ASP A 274 -12.64 7.46 14.94
CA ASP A 274 -13.11 6.71 16.11
C ASP A 274 -12.04 5.70 16.57
N PHE A 275 -12.47 4.69 17.32
CA PHE A 275 -11.67 3.52 17.66
C PHE A 275 -12.31 2.29 17.04
N SER A 276 -11.55 1.21 16.89
CA SER A 276 -12.05 -0.09 16.44
C SER A 276 -13.37 -0.43 17.15
N PRO A 277 -14.47 -0.66 16.41
CA PRO A 277 -15.76 -1.02 16.98
C PRO A 277 -15.84 -2.50 17.35
N ASN A 278 -14.75 -3.25 17.11
CA ASN A 278 -14.69 -4.70 17.27
C ASN A 278 -13.39 -5.09 17.96
N GLU A 279 -13.23 -4.62 19.18
CA GLU A 279 -12.15 -4.97 20.10
C GLU A 279 -12.54 -6.16 20.96
N ALA A 280 -11.59 -7.07 21.17
CA ALA A 280 -11.76 -8.23 22.02
C ALA A 280 -10.46 -8.57 22.76
N GLU A 281 -10.60 -9.13 23.95
CA GLU A 281 -9.51 -9.82 24.63
C GLU A 281 -9.12 -11.07 23.84
N ILE A 282 -7.82 -11.33 23.79
CA ILE A 282 -7.26 -12.57 23.28
C ILE A 282 -6.95 -13.42 24.50
N HIS A 283 -7.45 -14.65 24.52
CA HIS A 283 -7.18 -15.61 25.58
C HIS A 283 -6.37 -16.79 25.03
N ASP A 284 -5.47 -17.34 25.86
CA ASP A 284 -4.85 -18.63 25.58
C ASP A 284 -5.78 -19.80 25.93
N GLU A 285 -5.32 -21.04 25.72
CA GLU A 285 -6.07 -22.26 25.99
C GLU A 285 -6.50 -22.41 27.46
N SER A 286 -5.80 -21.74 28.39
CA SER A 286 -6.14 -21.73 29.82
C SER A 286 -7.18 -20.66 30.19
N GLY A 287 -7.58 -19.82 29.22
CA GLY A 287 -8.46 -18.68 29.43
C GLY A 287 -7.74 -17.43 29.93
N LYS A 288 -6.41 -17.45 30.08
CA LYS A 288 -5.63 -16.29 30.49
C LYS A 288 -5.60 -15.27 29.36
N VAL A 289 -5.83 -13.99 29.69
CA VAL A 289 -5.67 -12.87 28.76
C VAL A 289 -4.21 -12.76 28.33
N VAL A 290 -3.97 -12.85 27.04
CA VAL A 290 -2.66 -12.71 26.39
C VAL A 290 -2.52 -11.43 25.58
N GLY A 291 -3.60 -10.66 25.41
CA GLY A 291 -3.59 -9.40 24.68
C GLY A 291 -4.97 -8.92 24.27
N TRP A 292 -4.99 -7.97 23.33
CA TRP A 292 -6.19 -7.43 22.71
C TRP A 292 -6.03 -7.39 21.19
N ALA A 293 -7.13 -7.59 20.48
CA ALA A 293 -7.22 -7.39 19.03
C ALA A 293 -8.35 -6.41 18.72
N GLY A 294 -8.22 -5.69 17.61
CA GLY A 294 -9.27 -4.83 17.05
C GLY A 294 -9.30 -4.90 15.53
N ASP A 295 -10.46 -5.20 14.95
CA ASP A 295 -10.63 -5.14 13.49
C ASP A 295 -10.89 -3.71 13.04
N ILE A 296 -10.04 -3.21 12.14
CA ILE A 296 -10.09 -1.85 11.61
C ILE A 296 -11.00 -1.76 10.39
N TRP A 297 -10.84 -2.71 9.47
CA TRP A 297 -11.61 -2.81 8.23
C TRP A 297 -11.62 -4.25 7.71
N ARG A 298 -12.68 -4.62 6.98
CA ARG A 298 -12.82 -5.95 6.38
C ARG A 298 -13.28 -5.84 4.93
N THR A 299 -12.77 -6.71 4.07
CA THR A 299 -13.31 -6.94 2.73
C THR A 299 -13.87 -8.35 2.62
N SER A 300 -14.75 -8.58 1.65
CA SER A 300 -15.41 -9.87 1.40
C SER A 300 -15.22 -10.39 -0.03
N ALA A 301 -14.44 -9.68 -0.85
CA ALA A 301 -14.17 -10.00 -2.24
C ALA A 301 -12.73 -9.62 -2.63
N GLY A 302 -12.25 -10.22 -3.72
CA GLY A 302 -10.89 -9.99 -4.23
C GLY A 302 -10.69 -8.56 -4.73
N LYS A 303 -11.75 -7.95 -5.27
CA LYS A 303 -11.85 -6.50 -5.45
C LYS A 303 -12.54 -5.88 -4.25
N ALA A 304 -11.90 -4.90 -3.64
CA ALA A 304 -12.43 -4.23 -2.47
C ALA A 304 -13.61 -3.30 -2.81
N ASP A 305 -14.68 -3.36 -2.02
CA ASP A 305 -15.72 -2.33 -2.02
C ASP A 305 -15.17 -1.05 -1.37
N ILE A 306 -15.24 0.05 -2.10
CA ILE A 306 -14.81 1.39 -1.69
C ILE A 306 -15.96 2.39 -1.70
N SER A 307 -17.21 1.91 -1.59
CA SER A 307 -18.41 2.74 -1.62
C SER A 307 -18.57 3.64 -0.39
N GLY A 308 -18.04 3.21 0.77
CA GLY A 308 -18.19 3.92 2.05
C GLY A 308 -19.63 3.98 2.57
N ARG A 309 -20.54 3.18 2.00
CA ARG A 309 -21.97 3.19 2.38
C ARG A 309 -22.24 2.56 3.74
N GLU A 310 -21.32 1.76 4.24
CA GLU A 310 -21.37 1.16 5.57
C GLU A 310 -19.99 0.96 6.17
N ASP A 311 -19.95 0.87 7.50
CA ASP A 311 -18.78 0.36 8.22
C ASP A 311 -18.75 -1.18 8.13
N THR A 312 -17.69 -1.69 7.50
CA THR A 312 -17.53 -3.12 7.16
C THR A 312 -17.21 -4.00 8.37
N VAL A 313 -16.87 -3.40 9.52
CA VAL A 313 -16.53 -4.12 10.74
C VAL A 313 -17.80 -4.59 11.45
N THR A 314 -18.46 -5.58 10.87
CA THR A 314 -19.76 -6.11 11.35
C THR A 314 -19.65 -7.49 11.99
N GLY A 315 -20.50 -7.78 12.99
CA GLY A 315 -20.54 -9.10 13.64
C GLY A 315 -19.31 -9.42 14.51
N ALA A 316 -19.25 -10.61 15.09
CA ALA A 316 -18.14 -11.01 15.97
C ALA A 316 -16.79 -11.08 15.25
N MET A 317 -15.70 -10.79 15.98
CA MET A 317 -14.35 -11.01 15.50
C MET A 317 -14.15 -12.47 15.10
N ARG A 318 -13.60 -12.68 13.90
CA ARG A 318 -13.29 -14.02 13.38
C ARG A 318 -11.77 -14.22 13.32
N ASP A 319 -11.32 -15.45 13.52
CA ASP A 319 -9.91 -15.82 13.30
C ASP A 319 -9.50 -15.68 11.83
N ARG A 320 -10.44 -15.89 10.90
CA ARG A 320 -10.19 -15.85 9.45
C ARG A 320 -10.90 -14.66 8.80
N PRO A 321 -10.28 -14.04 7.79
CA PRO A 321 -10.99 -13.18 6.87
C PRO A 321 -12.18 -13.91 6.24
N GLY A 322 -13.16 -13.14 5.74
CA GLY A 322 -14.22 -13.68 4.91
C GLY A 322 -13.66 -14.41 3.69
N ARG A 323 -14.46 -15.29 3.07
CA ARG A 323 -14.04 -15.97 1.84
C ARG A 323 -13.66 -14.94 0.79
N ASN A 324 -12.46 -15.06 0.21
CA ASN A 324 -11.89 -14.09 -0.75
C ASN A 324 -11.67 -12.68 -0.20
N GLY A 325 -11.81 -12.48 1.12
CA GLY A 325 -11.67 -11.20 1.77
C GLY A 325 -10.33 -11.02 2.47
N ILE A 326 -10.10 -9.80 2.95
CA ILE A 326 -8.94 -9.38 3.73
C ILE A 326 -9.46 -8.76 5.03
N THR A 327 -8.80 -9.05 6.14
CA THR A 327 -9.06 -8.39 7.43
C THR A 327 -7.84 -7.58 7.82
N PHE A 328 -8.03 -6.28 8.07
CA PHE A 328 -7.03 -5.44 8.70
C PHE A 328 -7.27 -5.40 10.20
N ARG A 329 -6.35 -5.98 10.97
CA ARG A 329 -6.45 -6.14 12.42
C ARG A 329 -5.22 -5.55 13.10
N MET A 330 -5.47 -4.78 14.15
CA MET A 330 -4.43 -4.40 15.10
C MET A 330 -4.42 -5.38 16.27
N VAL A 331 -3.23 -5.64 16.80
CA VAL A 331 -3.02 -6.57 17.92
C VAL A 331 -2.03 -5.96 18.91
N GLU A 332 -2.41 -5.95 20.17
CA GLU A 332 -1.53 -5.69 21.31
C GLU A 332 -1.30 -7.01 22.05
N LEU A 333 -0.08 -7.54 22.00
CA LEU A 333 0.29 -8.78 22.70
C LEU A 333 1.02 -8.43 24.01
N LEU A 334 0.60 -9.05 25.11
CA LEU A 334 1.23 -8.84 26.40
C LEU A 334 2.65 -9.46 26.44
N PRO A 335 3.56 -8.94 27.28
CA PRO A 335 4.89 -9.50 27.44
C PRO A 335 4.87 -10.99 27.75
N HIS A 336 5.80 -11.73 27.12
CA HIS A 336 5.96 -13.19 27.26
C HIS A 336 4.76 -14.04 26.85
N CYS A 337 3.72 -13.43 26.26
CA CYS A 337 2.59 -14.16 25.71
C CYS A 337 2.85 -14.55 24.25
N ARG A 338 2.06 -15.49 23.73
CA ARG A 338 2.19 -16.01 22.37
C ARG A 338 0.85 -15.94 21.65
N LEU A 339 0.91 -15.65 20.37
CA LEU A 339 -0.24 -15.73 19.46
C LEU A 339 0.08 -16.79 18.39
N PRO A 340 -0.63 -17.92 18.35
CA PRO A 340 -0.45 -18.89 17.28
C PRO A 340 -0.93 -18.32 15.95
N THR A 341 -0.24 -18.67 14.86
CA THR A 341 -0.64 -18.28 13.50
C THR A 341 -1.01 -19.51 12.68
N SER A 342 -1.77 -19.31 11.59
CA SER A 342 -2.23 -20.40 10.72
C SER A 342 -1.47 -20.38 9.38
N PRO A 343 -0.95 -21.53 8.91
CA PRO A 343 -0.25 -21.62 7.62
C PRO A 343 -1.17 -21.60 6.40
N GLU A 344 -2.50 -21.67 6.62
CA GLU A 344 -3.51 -21.75 5.55
C GLU A 344 -3.77 -20.40 4.85
N ARG A 345 -3.17 -19.33 5.36
CA ARG A 345 -3.40 -17.95 4.95
C ARG A 345 -2.08 -17.18 4.82
N VAL A 346 -2.08 -16.20 3.92
CA VAL A 346 -1.01 -15.21 3.87
C VAL A 346 -1.27 -14.19 4.97
N ASN A 347 -0.27 -13.90 5.80
CA ASN A 347 -0.35 -12.85 6.82
C ASN A 347 0.77 -11.83 6.63
N TYR A 348 0.44 -10.56 6.80
CA TYR A 348 1.39 -9.46 6.86
C TYR A 348 1.39 -8.91 8.28
N TYR A 349 2.57 -8.79 8.88
CA TYR A 349 2.76 -8.19 10.18
C TYR A 349 3.70 -6.99 10.07
N SER A 350 3.34 -5.89 10.72
CA SER A 350 4.23 -4.76 10.98
C SER A 350 4.33 -4.55 12.47
N VAL A 351 5.55 -4.50 13.00
CA VAL A 351 5.76 -4.21 14.42
C VAL A 351 5.73 -2.69 14.62
N ILE A 352 4.67 -2.19 15.24
CA ILE A 352 4.48 -0.76 15.49
C ILE A 352 5.26 -0.32 16.73
N ARG A 353 5.21 -1.13 17.80
CA ARG A 353 5.87 -0.86 19.09
C ARG A 353 6.44 -2.15 19.67
N GLY A 354 7.50 -2.00 20.46
CA GLY A 354 8.19 -3.12 21.09
C GLY A 354 8.94 -4.00 20.09
N GLN A 355 9.04 -5.28 20.42
CA GLN A 355 9.68 -6.30 19.58
C GLN A 355 8.81 -7.54 19.55
N LEU A 356 8.73 -8.18 18.37
CA LEU A 356 8.01 -9.42 18.19
C LEU A 356 9.00 -10.55 17.89
N ARG A 357 8.97 -11.60 18.71
CA ARG A 357 9.71 -12.83 18.44
C ARG A 357 8.84 -13.72 17.54
N ALA A 358 9.29 -13.94 16.31
CA ALA A 358 8.64 -14.87 15.38
C ALA A 358 9.42 -16.19 15.34
N ILE A 359 8.70 -17.28 15.55
CA ILE A 359 9.27 -18.63 15.71
C ILE A 359 8.82 -19.47 14.52
N SER A 360 9.78 -20.03 13.81
CA SER A 360 9.61 -21.07 12.79
C SER A 360 10.26 -22.37 13.29
N GLU A 361 10.05 -23.50 12.62
CA GLU A 361 10.55 -24.81 13.09
C GLU A 361 12.08 -24.86 13.21
N GLY A 362 12.80 -24.20 12.29
CA GLY A 362 14.26 -24.20 12.26
C GLY A 362 14.92 -22.95 12.84
N ARG A 363 14.16 -21.86 13.07
CA ARG A 363 14.74 -20.56 13.37
C ARG A 363 13.79 -19.64 14.12
N THR A 364 14.34 -18.87 15.05
CA THR A 364 13.67 -17.72 15.68
C THR A 364 14.29 -16.42 15.18
N ILE A 365 13.44 -15.44 14.85
CA ILE A 365 13.86 -14.06 14.57
C ILE A 365 13.20 -13.10 15.56
N VAL A 366 13.77 -11.91 15.70
CA VAL A 366 13.21 -10.81 16.49
C VAL A 366 13.00 -9.63 15.56
N ALA A 367 11.74 -9.30 15.30
CA ALA A 367 11.36 -8.13 14.51
C ALA A 367 11.21 -6.92 15.43
N GLY A 368 11.94 -5.85 15.14
CA GLY A 368 11.87 -4.57 15.83
C GLY A 368 10.81 -3.63 15.28
N ARG A 369 10.72 -2.41 15.85
CA ARG A 369 9.85 -1.35 15.35
C ARG A 369 10.07 -1.08 13.85
N ALA A 370 8.98 -0.91 13.12
CA ALA A 370 8.96 -0.70 11.66
C ALA A 370 9.65 -1.84 10.86
N GLU A 371 9.76 -3.03 11.45
CA GLU A 371 10.15 -4.24 10.73
C GLU A 371 8.92 -5.09 10.41
N HIS A 372 9.01 -5.83 9.30
CA HIS A 372 7.87 -6.49 8.70
C HIS A 372 8.08 -8.00 8.58
N ILE A 373 7.01 -8.76 8.80
CA ILE A 373 7.01 -10.22 8.60
C ILE A 373 5.93 -10.57 7.60
N VAL A 374 6.30 -11.35 6.59
CA VAL A 374 5.39 -11.97 5.63
C VAL A 374 5.35 -13.46 5.92
N GLN A 375 4.17 -13.97 6.27
CA GLN A 375 3.93 -15.41 6.33
C GLN A 375 3.20 -15.81 5.06
N LEU A 376 3.84 -16.63 4.22
CA LEU A 376 3.25 -17.15 3.00
C LEU A 376 2.40 -18.38 3.28
N LYS A 377 1.47 -18.66 2.37
CA LYS A 377 0.57 -19.81 2.49
C LYS A 377 1.35 -21.10 2.26
N SER A 378 1.25 -22.05 3.19
CA SER A 378 1.71 -23.41 2.92
C SER A 378 0.74 -24.08 1.95
N ARG A 379 1.23 -24.45 0.77
CA ARG A 379 0.62 -25.53 -0.02
C ARG A 379 1.64 -26.64 0.00
N MET A 380 1.26 -27.82 0.48
CA MET A 380 2.05 -29.04 0.32
C MET A 380 2.37 -29.20 -1.17
N LEU A 381 3.61 -28.89 -1.57
CA LEU A 381 4.08 -29.16 -2.91
C LEU A 381 4.35 -30.66 -3.00
N LEU A 382 3.53 -31.36 -3.78
CA LEU A 382 3.80 -32.76 -4.12
C LEU A 382 5.19 -32.83 -4.75
N ARG A 383 6.10 -33.52 -4.06
CA ARG A 383 7.44 -33.82 -4.52
C ARG A 383 7.35 -34.55 -5.87
N ILE A 384 7.55 -33.84 -6.98
CA ILE A 384 7.79 -34.49 -8.26
C ILE A 384 9.14 -35.18 -8.10
N ARG A 385 9.14 -36.50 -7.99
CA ARG A 385 10.36 -37.31 -7.96
C ARG A 385 11.23 -36.91 -9.16
N PRO A 386 12.56 -36.81 -9.01
CA PRO A 386 13.41 -36.61 -10.18
C PRO A 386 13.15 -37.76 -11.14
N THR A 387 12.86 -37.44 -12.40
CA THR A 387 12.88 -38.42 -13.47
C THR A 387 14.29 -39.00 -13.50
N ARG A 388 14.44 -40.20 -12.95
CA ARG A 388 15.60 -41.04 -13.23
C ARG A 388 15.62 -41.21 -14.74
N ARG A 389 16.55 -40.53 -15.43
CA ARG A 389 16.99 -41.00 -16.74
C ARG A 389 17.58 -42.38 -16.51
N CYS A 390 16.80 -43.41 -16.82
CA CYS A 390 17.36 -44.71 -17.15
C CYS A 390 18.19 -44.52 -18.41
N CYS A 391 19.51 -44.45 -18.26
CA CYS A 391 20.40 -44.91 -19.32
C CYS A 391 20.68 -46.39 -19.04
N SER A 392 19.81 -47.24 -19.56
CA SER A 392 20.10 -48.66 -19.79
C SER A 392 20.45 -48.85 -21.26
N LEU A 393 21.76 -49.02 -21.50
CA LEU A 393 22.46 -49.86 -22.48
C LEU A 393 21.74 -50.36 -23.75
N SER A 394 22.41 -50.17 -24.89
CA SER A 394 22.69 -51.12 -26.00
C SER A 394 23.12 -50.28 -27.22
N SER A 395 24.14 -50.56 -28.03
CA SER A 395 24.99 -51.74 -28.27
C SER A 395 26.35 -51.24 -28.77
#